data_AF-A0A2Z2MJ75-F1
#
_entry.id   AF-A0A2Z2MJ75-F1
#
_cell.length_a   1.000
_cell.length_b   1.000
_cell.length_c   1.000
_cell.angle_alpha   90.00
_cell.angle_beta   90.00
_cell.angle_gamma   90.00
#
_symmetry.space_group_name_H-M   'P 1'
#
loop_
_entity.id
_entity.type
_entity.pdbx_description
1 polymer ?
#
loop_
_entity_poly.entity_id
_entity_poly.type
_entity_poly.pdbx_seq_one_letter_code
_entity_poly.pdbx_strand_id
1 'polypeptide(L)'
;MDKGSLLIMTGMGMIMLGFLLVFIGTIVSALGGEGDVESGGVIMIGPIPIIFGTSRGAAGMALILAIILMALWVIGALLARRG
;
A
#
# COMPACT_ATOMS: atom_id res chain seq x y z
N MET A 1 8.85 34.79 18.00
CA MET A 1 8.89 33.62 17.09
C MET A 1 9.15 34.11 15.70
N ASP A 2 10.26 33.66 15.11
CA ASP A 2 10.52 33.80 13.70
C ASP A 2 9.51 32.97 12.88
N LYS A 3 9.26 33.37 11.63
CA LYS A 3 8.33 32.65 10.75
C LYS A 3 8.77 31.21 10.50
N GLY A 4 10.08 30.93 10.56
CA GLY A 4 10.65 29.59 10.42
C GLY A 4 10.25 28.65 11.56
N SER A 5 10.44 29.04 12.82
CA SER A 5 9.99 28.23 13.96
C SER A 5 8.47 27.96 13.95
N LEU A 6 7.68 28.95 13.53
CA LEU A 6 6.23 28.78 13.37
C LEU A 6 5.88 27.70 12.34
N LEU A 7 6.48 27.73 11.14
CA LEU A 7 6.25 26.71 10.12
C LEU A 7 6.66 25.32 10.61
N ILE A 8 7.79 25.20 11.30
CA ILE A 8 8.28 23.92 11.83
C ILE A 8 7.32 23.39 12.90
N MET A 9 6.89 24.25 13.83
CA MET A 9 5.99 23.85 14.91
C MET A 9 4.62 23.42 14.37
N THR A 10 4.06 24.15 13.40
CA THR A 10 2.81 23.78 12.74
C THR A 10 2.96 22.48 11.94
N GLY A 11 4.05 22.32 11.19
CA GLY A 11 4.32 21.09 10.43
C GLY A 11 4.47 19.86 11.34
N MET A 12 5.22 20.00 12.43
CA MET A 12 5.36 18.94 13.44
C MET A 12 4.01 18.59 14.09
N GLY A 13 3.20 19.60 14.40
CA GLY A 13 1.84 19.40 14.91
C GLY A 13 0.95 18.61 13.94
N MET A 14 0.99 18.94 12.65
CA MET A 14 0.24 18.24 11.60
C MET A 14 0.69 16.78 11.45
N ILE A 15 2.00 16.51 11.48
CA ILE A 15 2.55 15.14 11.41
C ILE A 15 2.09 14.33 12.63
N MET A 16 2.21 14.88 13.83
CA MET A 16 1.77 14.22 15.07
C MET A 16 0.27 13.94 15.06
N LEU A 17 -0.53 14.89 14.58
CA LEU A 17 -1.97 14.70 14.43
C LEU A 17 -2.29 13.57 13.43
N GLY A 18 -1.63 13.56 12.26
CA GLY A 18 -1.81 12.50 11.26
C GLY A 18 -1.41 11.13 11.81
N PHE A 19 -0.29 11.04 12.52
CA PHE A 19 0.13 9.81 13.20
C PHE A 19 -0.91 9.34 14.22
N LEU A 20 -1.43 10.25 15.05
CA LEU A 20 -2.42 9.91 16.07
C LEU A 20 -3.73 9.39 15.45
N LEU A 21 -4.18 9.99 14.35
CA LEU A 21 -5.37 9.52 13.62
C LEU A 21 -5.18 8.11 13.06
N VAL A 22 -4.03 7.83 12.43
CA VAL A 22 -3.69 6.47 11.94
C VAL A 22 -3.61 5.48 13.10
N PHE A 23 -3.00 5.88 14.21
CA PHE A 23 -2.84 5.04 15.40
C PHE A 23 -4.20 4.66 16.02
N ILE A 24 -5.08 5.65 16.23
CA ILE A 24 -6.45 5.41 16.73
C ILE A 24 -7.23 4.52 15.77
N GLY A 25 -7.18 4.80 14.46
CA GLY A 25 -7.85 3.98 13.45
C GLY A 25 -7.39 2.53 13.46
N THR A 26 -6.10 2.30 13.68
CA THR A 26 -5.52 0.95 13.78
C THR A 26 -6.00 0.23 15.05
N ILE A 27 -6.02 0.90 16.22
CA ILE A 27 -6.55 0.32 17.46
C ILE A 27 -8.03 -0.03 17.30
N VAL A 28 -8.84 0.87 16.76
CA VAL A 28 -10.27 0.63 16.52
C VAL A 28 -10.47 -0.56 15.57
N SER A 29 -9.69 -0.63 14.50
CA SER A 29 -9.72 -1.77 13.56
C SER A 29 -9.32 -3.08 14.23
N ALA A 30 -8.33 -3.07 15.12
CA ALA A 30 -7.85 -4.27 15.82
C ALA A 30 -8.85 -4.77 16.87
N LEU A 31 -9.61 -3.87 17.49
CA LEU A 31 -10.67 -4.22 18.45
C LEU A 31 -11.97 -4.70 17.77
N GLY A 32 -12.10 -4.54 16.46
CA GLY A 32 -13.32 -4.81 15.67
C GLY A 32 -13.73 -6.29 15.50
N GLY A 33 -13.01 -7.24 16.10
CA GLY A 33 -13.36 -8.67 16.08
C GLY A 33 -13.02 -9.40 14.77
N GLU A 34 -13.13 -10.73 14.78
CA GLU A 34 -12.84 -11.67 13.68
C GLU A 34 -13.75 -11.43 12.46
N GLY A 35 -13.47 -10.39 11.69
CA GLY A 35 -14.00 -10.27 10.34
C GLY A 35 -13.41 -11.40 9.47
N ASP A 36 -14.21 -11.96 8.57
CA ASP A 36 -13.71 -12.88 7.53
C ASP A 36 -12.56 -12.19 6.79
N VAL A 37 -11.32 -12.58 7.10
CA VAL A 37 -10.13 -11.96 6.51
C VAL A 37 -10.00 -12.52 5.10
N GLU A 38 -10.60 -11.81 4.16
CA GLU A 38 -10.37 -12.05 2.75
C GLU A 38 -8.93 -11.68 2.42
N SER A 39 -8.11 -12.69 2.14
CA SER A 39 -6.69 -12.52 1.83
C SER A 39 -6.41 -12.96 0.41
N GLY A 40 -5.50 -12.27 -0.25
CA GLY A 40 -5.11 -12.55 -1.61
C GLY A 40 -3.71 -12.04 -1.88
N GLY A 41 -3.06 -12.61 -2.90
CA GLY A 41 -1.67 -12.32 -3.20
C GLY A 41 -1.29 -12.70 -4.62
N VAL A 42 -0.11 -12.25 -5.02
CA VAL A 42 0.46 -12.50 -6.34
C VAL A 42 1.88 -13.00 -6.17
N ILE A 43 2.20 -14.10 -6.84
CA ILE A 43 3.57 -14.59 -6.99
C ILE A 43 3.98 -14.34 -8.44
N MET A 44 5.07 -13.60 -8.66
CA MET A 44 5.61 -13.34 -10.00
C MET A 44 6.71 -14.36 -10.32
N ILE A 45 6.51 -15.18 -11.36
CA ILE A 45 7.55 -16.04 -11.94
C ILE A 45 7.97 -15.41 -13.27
N GLY A 46 8.97 -14.52 -13.21
CA GLY A 46 9.27 -13.64 -14.34
C GLY A 46 8.09 -12.73 -14.67
N PRO A 47 7.74 -12.49 -15.96
CA PRO A 47 6.59 -11.66 -16.32
C PRO A 47 5.23 -12.33 -16.07
N ILE A 48 5.19 -13.59 -15.61
CA ILE A 48 3.95 -14.35 -15.46
C ILE A 48 3.48 -14.26 -13.99
N PRO A 49 2.42 -13.48 -13.69
CA PRO A 49 1.81 -13.46 -12.36
C PRO A 49 0.97 -14.71 -12.13
N ILE A 50 1.05 -15.23 -10.90
CA ILE A 50 0.13 -16.25 -10.37
C ILE A 50 -0.67 -15.61 -9.25
N ILE A 51 -1.98 -15.49 -9.45
CA ILE A 51 -2.91 -14.81 -8.54
C ILE A 51 -3.59 -15.86 -7.63
N PHE A 52 -3.66 -15.56 -6.34
CA PHE A 52 -4.35 -16.37 -5.34
C PHE A 52 -5.25 -15.46 -4.48
N GLY A 53 -6.37 -15.98 -4.01
CA GLY A 53 -7.26 -15.27 -3.10
C GLY A 53 -8.30 -16.18 -2.48
N THR A 54 -8.64 -15.92 -1.22
CA THR A 54 -9.66 -16.69 -0.46
C THR A 54 -11.09 -16.30 -0.85
N SER A 55 -11.27 -15.14 -1.49
CA SER A 55 -12.55 -14.64 -2.00
C SER A 55 -12.37 -14.07 -3.41
N ARG A 56 -13.50 -13.81 -4.10
CA ARG A 56 -13.49 -13.06 -5.37
C ARG A 56 -12.99 -11.63 -5.19
N GLY A 57 -13.28 -11.00 -4.04
CA GLY A 57 -12.81 -9.65 -3.72
C GLY A 57 -11.29 -9.59 -3.58
N ALA A 58 -10.72 -10.48 -2.75
CA ALA A 58 -9.29 -10.58 -2.54
C ALA A 58 -8.52 -10.99 -3.80
N ALA A 59 -9.05 -11.95 -4.58
CA ALA A 59 -8.49 -12.32 -5.87
C ALA A 59 -8.55 -11.14 -6.88
N GLY A 60 -9.62 -10.35 -6.85
CA GLY A 60 -9.76 -9.14 -7.68
C GLY A 60 -8.74 -8.07 -7.32
N MET A 61 -8.51 -7.81 -6.03
CA MET A 61 -7.45 -6.89 -5.58
C MET A 61 -6.06 -7.40 -5.98
N ALA A 62 -5.80 -8.69 -5.79
CA ALA A 62 -4.55 -9.32 -6.20
C ALA A 62 -4.35 -9.25 -7.73
N LEU A 63 -5.40 -9.38 -8.53
CA LEU A 63 -5.32 -9.19 -9.99
C LEU A 63 -4.88 -7.78 -10.37
N ILE A 64 -5.45 -6.74 -9.74
CA ILE A 64 -5.05 -5.35 -9.98
C ILE A 64 -3.57 -5.17 -9.65
N LEU A 65 -3.13 -5.71 -8.50
CA LEU A 65 -1.72 -5.69 -8.11
C LEU A 65 -0.83 -6.41 -9.14
N ALA A 66 -1.26 -7.58 -9.63
CA ALA A 66 -0.54 -8.35 -10.64
C ALA A 66 -0.32 -7.55 -11.94
N ILE A 67 -1.34 -6.83 -12.40
CA ILE A 67 -1.26 -5.98 -13.59
C ILE A 67 -0.25 -4.84 -13.37
N ILE A 68 -0.28 -4.18 -12.21
CA ILE A 68 0.66 -3.12 -11.87
C ILE A 68 2.10 -3.66 -11.84
N LEU A 69 2.32 -4.80 -11.16
CA LEU A 69 3.64 -5.43 -11.07
C LEU A 69 4.16 -5.88 -12.44
N MET A 70 3.29 -6.43 -13.29
CA MET A 70 3.65 -6.80 -14.66
C MET A 70 4.03 -5.57 -15.49
N ALA A 71 3.26 -4.48 -15.40
CA ALA A 71 3.58 -3.23 -16.10
C ALA A 71 4.93 -2.67 -15.66
N LEU A 72 5.20 -2.63 -14.36
CA LEU A 72 6.50 -2.21 -13.81
C LEU A 72 7.64 -3.10 -14.30
N TRP A 73 7.44 -4.42 -14.32
CA TRP A 73 8.43 -5.38 -14.84
C TRP A 73 8.72 -5.13 -16.32
N VAL A 74 7.68 -4.98 -17.15
CA VAL A 74 7.83 -4.73 -18.59
C VAL A 74 8.52 -3.39 -18.84
N ILE A 75 8.11 -2.33 -18.17
CA ILE A 75 8.73 -1.00 -18.29
C ILE A 75 10.20 -1.08 -17.88
N GLY A 76 10.50 -1.70 -16.74
CA GLY A 76 11.87 -1.90 -16.27
C GLY A 76 12.71 -2.70 -17.27
N ALA A 77 12.17 -3.79 -17.81
CA ALA A 77 12.83 -4.59 -18.83
C ALA A 77 13.07 -3.81 -20.13
N LEU A 78 12.13 -2.96 -20.56
CA LEU A 78 12.28 -2.12 -21.74
C LEU A 78 13.31 -1.00 -21.53
N LEU A 79 13.34 -0.39 -20.35
CA LEU A 79 14.33 0.64 -20.00
C LEU A 79 15.74 0.05 -19.92
N ALA A 80 15.89 -1.13 -19.28
CA ALA A 80 17.17 -1.84 -19.19
C ALA A 80 17.71 -2.28 -20.56
N ARG A 81 16.84 -2.45 -21.56
CA ARG A 81 17.22 -2.75 -22.96
C ARG A 81 17.65 -1.52 -23.77
N ARG A 82 17.42 -0.31 -23.26
CA ARG A 82 17.74 0.96 -23.95
C ARG A 82 19.05 1.61 -23.47
N GLY A 83 19.69 1.05 -22.44
CA GLY A 83 21.06 1.39 -22.00
C GLY A 83 22.04 0.34 -22.46
#